data_AF-A0A1F8TIA7-F1
#
_entry.id   AF-A0A1F8TIA7-F1
#
_cell.length_a   1.000
_cell.length_b   1.000
_cell.length_c   1.000
_cell.angle_alpha   90.00
_cell.angle_beta   90.00
_cell.angle_gamma   90.00
#
_symmetry.space_group_name_H-M   'P 1'
#
loop_
_entity.id
_entity.type
_entity.pdbx_description
1 polymer ?
#
loop_
_entity_poly.entity_id
_entity_poly.type
_entity_poly.pdbx_seq_one_letter_code
_entity_poly.pdbx_strand_id
1 'polypeptide(L)' 'MRSESEMFELILRFAREDGDVRVVVLNGSRANASVKKDPSQDFDVVYLVRSVAILVRNMDRHPG' A
#
# COMPACT_ATOMS: atom_id res chain seq x y z
N MET A 1 -13.64 -9.05 7.55
CA MET A 1 -12.83 -8.81 6.32
C MET A 1 -13.12 -7.40 5.86
N ARG A 2 -12.11 -6.66 5.39
CA ARG A 2 -12.30 -5.36 4.73
C ARG A 2 -12.68 -5.60 3.27
N SER A 3 -13.51 -4.72 2.71
CA SER A 3 -13.81 -4.62 1.29
C SER A 3 -12.62 -4.06 0.50
N GLU A 4 -12.65 -4.19 -0.83
CA GLU A 4 -11.63 -3.61 -1.72
C GLU A 4 -11.52 -2.09 -1.51
N SER A 5 -12.65 -1.38 -1.38
CA SER A 5 -12.67 0.07 -1.12
C SER A 5 -12.07 0.44 0.24
N GLU A 6 -12.37 -0.33 1.30
CA GLU A 6 -11.76 -0.10 2.62
C GLU A 6 -10.24 -0.33 2.61
N MET A 7 -9.76 -1.29 1.82
CA MET A 7 -8.32 -1.50 1.63
C MET A 7 -7.67 -0.35 0.87
N PHE A 8 -8.28 0.13 -0.21
CA PHE A 8 -7.76 1.28 -0.94
C PHE A 8 -7.72 2.54 -0.08
N GLU A 9 -8.77 2.80 0.71
CA GLU A 9 -8.78 3.94 1.63
C GLU A 9 -7.69 3.83 2.70
N LEU A 10 -7.41 2.62 3.23
CA LEU A 10 -6.31 2.42 4.17
C LEU A 10 -4.94 2.73 3.54
N ILE A 11 -4.68 2.22 2.33
CA ILE A 11 -3.44 2.43 1.58
C ILE A 11 -3.25 3.92 1.26
N LEU A 12 -4.29 4.57 0.72
CA LEU A 12 -4.26 5.97 0.34
C LEU A 12 -4.15 6.90 1.57
N ARG A 13 -4.81 6.57 2.68
CA ARG A 13 -4.71 7.35 3.92
C ARG A 13 -3.29 7.33 4.45
N PHE A 14 -2.65 6.16 4.56
CA PHE A 14 -1.26 6.06 4.99
C PHE A 14 -0.33 6.90 4.09
N ALA A 15 -0.48 6.82 2.77
CA ALA A 15 0.32 7.61 1.83
C ALA A 15 0.15 9.13 1.98
N ARG A 16 -1.04 9.60 2.40
CA ARG A 16 -1.35 11.02 2.59
C ARG A 16 -0.91 11.55 3.94
N GLU A 17 -0.96 10.72 4.98
CA GLU A 17 -0.61 11.09 6.36
C GLU A 17 0.91 11.07 6.60
N ASP A 18 1.64 10.20 5.90
CA ASP A 18 3.10 10.15 5.97
C ASP A 18 3.73 11.17 5.01
N GLY A 19 4.29 12.25 5.57
CA GLY A 19 4.91 13.34 4.80
C GLY A 19 6.19 12.95 4.04
N ASP A 20 6.76 11.78 4.30
CA ASP A 20 7.92 11.26 3.57
C ASP A 20 7.52 10.38 2.38
N VAL A 21 6.26 9.93 2.30
CA VAL A 21 5.71 9.27 1.11
C VAL A 21 5.50 10.30 0.00
N ARG A 22 6.02 9.97 -1.19
CA ARG A 22 5.96 10.81 -2.39
C ARG A 22 4.96 10.28 -3.41
N VAL A 23 4.89 8.96 -3.54
CA VAL A 23 4.00 8.25 -4.45
C VAL A 23 3.62 6.91 -3.83
N VAL A 24 2.39 6.49 -4.06
CA VAL A 24 1.92 5.12 -3.79
C VAL A 24 1.50 4.49 -5.12
N VAL A 25 1.94 3.26 -5.37
CA VAL A 25 1.67 2.52 -6.61
C VAL A 25 1.06 1.17 -6.25
N LEU A 26 -0.08 0.87 -6.87
CA LEU A 26 -0.62 -0.48 -6.89
C LEU A 26 0.18 -1.30 -7.92
N ASN A 27 0.72 -2.44 -7.49
CA ASN A 27 1.52 -3.34 -8.31
C ASN A 27 0.85 -4.72 -8.41
N GLY A 28 1.54 -5.66 -9.04
CA GLY A 28 1.15 -7.07 -9.06
C GLY A 28 -0.08 -7.36 -9.90
N SER A 29 -0.66 -8.55 -9.67
CA SER A 29 -1.76 -9.06 -10.51
C SER A 29 -3.02 -8.20 -10.45
N ARG A 30 -3.26 -7.52 -9.32
CA ARG A 30 -4.39 -6.61 -9.13
C ARG A 30 -4.28 -5.31 -9.92
N ALA A 31 -3.05 -4.88 -10.26
CA ALA A 31 -2.82 -3.73 -11.14
C ALA A 31 -2.96 -4.09 -12.63
N ASN A 32 -2.92 -5.38 -12.97
CA ASN A 32 -2.95 -5.83 -14.35
C ASN A 32 -4.40 -5.99 -14.86
N ALA A 33 -4.81 -5.08 -15.74
CA ALA A 33 -6.14 -5.10 -16.35
C ALA A 33 -6.43 -6.36 -17.22
N SER A 34 -5.39 -7.11 -17.63
CA SER A 34 -5.59 -8.36 -18.39
C SER A 34 -5.81 -9.59 -17.51
N VAL A 35 -5.62 -9.48 -16.20
CA VAL A 35 -5.86 -10.56 -15.25
C VAL A 35 -7.27 -10.44 -14.69
N LYS A 36 -8.01 -11.56 -14.70
CA LYS A 36 -9.35 -11.61 -14.10
C LYS A 36 -9.23 -11.38 -12.60
N LYS A 37 -10.04 -10.44 -12.07
CA LYS A 37 -10.12 -10.22 -10.64
C LYS A 37 -10.63 -11.46 -9.90
N ASP A 38 -9.98 -11.83 -8.81
CA ASP A 38 -10.42 -12.91 -7.93
C ASP A 38 -10.18 -12.61 -6.44
N PRO A 39 -10.90 -13.30 -5.52
CA PRO A 39 -10.81 -13.03 -4.09
C PRO A 39 -9.46 -13.36 -3.43
N SER A 40 -8.63 -14.17 -4.08
CA SER A 40 -7.31 -14.59 -3.59
C SER A 40 -6.16 -13.69 -4.06
N GLN A 41 -6.43 -12.71 -4.93
CA GLN A 41 -5.40 -11.73 -5.30
C GLN A 41 -5.02 -10.85 -4.11
N ASP A 42 -3.72 -10.64 -3.94
CA ASP A 42 -3.19 -9.76 -2.91
C ASP A 42 -3.27 -8.27 -3.31
N PHE A 43 -2.87 -7.41 -2.38
CA PHE A 43 -2.60 -5.98 -2.64
C PHE A 43 -1.10 -5.76 -2.57
N ASP A 44 -0.42 -5.91 -3.71
CA ASP A 44 0.98 -5.49 -3.83
C ASP A 44 1.05 -3.97 -3.91
N VAL A 45 1.68 -3.32 -2.94
CA VAL A 45 1.76 -1.86 -2.86
C VAL A 45 3.22 -1.42 -2.72
N VAL A 46 3.62 -0.45 -3.55
CA VAL A 46 4.95 0.16 -3.48
C VAL A 46 4.81 1.63 -3.04
N TYR A 47 5.48 1.98 -1.95
CA TYR A 47 5.62 3.36 -1.49
C TYR A 47 6.98 3.91 -1.91
N LEU A 48 6.99 4.99 -2.68
CA LEU A 48 8.19 5.75 -2.97
C LEU A 48 8.34 6.82 -1.90
N VAL A 49 9.43 6.75 -1.13
CA VAL A 49 9.69 7.65 -0.01
C VAL A 49 10.92 8.51 -0.24
N ARG A 50 11.02 9.63 0.49
CA ARG A 50 12.19 10.53 0.46
C ARG A 50 13.49 9.82 0.87
N SER A 51 13.42 8.91 1.84
CA SER A 51 14.56 8.13 2.31
C SER A 51 14.11 6.77 2.84
N VAL A 52 14.72 5.69 2.34
CA VAL A 52 14.40 4.32 2.76
C VAL A 52 14.75 4.07 4.23
N ALA A 53 15.72 4.81 4.79
CA ALA A 53 16.07 4.72 6.21
C ALA A 53 14.89 5.08 7.14
N ILE A 54 13.91 5.85 6.67
CA ILE A 54 12.69 6.20 7.42
C ILE A 54 11.72 5.02 7.44
N LEU A 55 11.65 4.26 6.35
CA LEU A 55 10.72 3.14 6.19
C LEU A 55 11.10 1.95 7.10
N VAL A 56 12.39 1.66 7.24
CA VAL A 56 12.90 0.63 8.16
C VAL A 56 12.48 0.93 9.62
N ARG A 57 12.44 2.21 10.01
CA ARG A 57 12.02 2.63 11.37
C ARG A 57 10.52 2.54 11.61
N ASN A 58 9.71 2.69 10.56
CA ASN A 58 8.25 2.60 10.67
C ASN A 58 7.77 1.15 10.77
N MET A 59 8.52 0.17 10.25
CA MET A 59 8.20 -1.26 10.44
C MET A 59 8.39 -1.74 11.88
N ASP A 60 9.24 -1.07 12.67
CA ASP A 60 9.39 -1.33 14.11
C ASP A 60 8.23 -0.74 14.95
N ARG A 61 7.41 0.12 14.36
CA ARG A 61 6.22 0.72 14.98
C ARG A 61 4.95 0.03 14.49
N HIS A 62 4.80 -1.25 14.82
CA HIS A 62 3.47 -1.82 14.95
C HIS A 62 3.05 -1.77 16.43
N PRO A 63 2.31 -0.73 16.90
CA PRO A 63 1.53 -0.89 18.11
C PRO A 63 0.42 -1.90 17.80
N GLY A 64 0.31 -2.93 18.65
CA GLY A 64 -0.83 -3.85 18.65
C GLY A 64 -2.14 -3.15 18.94
#